data_AF-L7F9N8-F1
#
_entry.id   AF-L7F9N8-F1
#
_cell.length_a   1.000
_cell.length_b   1.000
_cell.length_c   1.000
_cell.angle_alpha   90.00
_cell.angle_beta   90.00
_cell.angle_gamma   90.00
#
_symmetry.space_group_name_H-M   'P 1'
#
loop_
_entity.id
_entity.type
_entity.pdbx_description
1 polymer ?
#
loop_
_entity_poly.entity_id
_entity_poly.type
_entity_poly.pdbx_seq_one_letter_code
_entity_poly.pdbx_strand_id
1 'polypeptide(L)'
;MPLKGEYEPSKAQFVRDQVDLYESSGGTQGTTLSVLVAREEDERLRNLPVVILTTLGAKSGKIRKTPVMRVEHDGSYAAIASMAGAPNHPVWYHNAVADPRVELQDGPVRQDMPAREVTGDEKALWWARAV
;
A
#
# COMPACT_ATOMS: atom_id res chain seq x y z
N MET A 1 -10.03 -11.52 10.66
CA MET A 1 -10.82 -12.36 9.72
C MET A 1 -10.40 -11.89 8.36
N PRO A 2 -9.83 -12.77 7.53
CA PRO A 2 -9.22 -12.36 6.29
C PRO A 2 -10.27 -11.77 5.36
N LEU A 3 -9.85 -10.73 4.62
CA LEU A 3 -10.67 -10.18 3.56
C LEU A 3 -10.96 -11.28 2.53
N LYS A 4 -12.22 -11.41 2.14
CA LYS A 4 -12.67 -12.38 1.12
C LYS A 4 -13.42 -11.63 0.03
N GLY A 5 -13.16 -11.99 -1.22
CA GLY A 5 -13.84 -11.44 -2.38
C GLY A 5 -13.06 -11.68 -3.66
N GLU A 6 -13.68 -11.36 -4.79
CA GLU A 6 -13.02 -11.38 -6.09
C GLU A 6 -11.98 -10.25 -6.16
N TYR A 7 -10.74 -10.57 -6.56
CA TYR A 7 -9.70 -9.57 -6.79
C TYR A 7 -9.91 -8.89 -8.15
N GLU A 8 -9.99 -7.57 -8.14
CA GLU A 8 -9.98 -6.77 -9.36
C GLU A 8 -8.74 -5.86 -9.40
N PRO A 9 -7.78 -6.14 -10.29
CA PRO A 9 -6.54 -5.38 -10.40
C PRO A 9 -6.73 -3.90 -10.71
N SER A 10 -5.67 -3.11 -10.46
CA SER A 10 -5.63 -1.70 -10.85
C SER A 10 -5.77 -1.54 -12.37
N LYS A 11 -6.33 -0.42 -12.83
CA LYS A 11 -6.34 -0.07 -14.27
C LYS A 11 -4.97 0.37 -14.79
N ALA A 12 -4.09 0.84 -13.91
CA ALA A 12 -2.72 1.22 -14.25
C ALA A 12 -1.83 -0.03 -14.40
N GLN A 13 -1.21 -0.21 -15.57
CA GLN A 13 -0.39 -1.39 -15.88
C GLN A 13 0.78 -1.55 -14.90
N PHE A 14 1.56 -0.49 -14.66
CA PHE A 14 2.71 -0.53 -13.73
C PHE A 14 2.33 -0.91 -12.29
N VAL A 15 1.11 -0.56 -11.85
CA VAL A 15 0.60 -0.99 -10.53
C VAL A 15 0.31 -2.49 -10.52
N ARG A 16 -0.29 -3.02 -11.61
CA ARG A 16 -0.53 -4.45 -11.75
C ARG A 16 0.77 -5.23 -11.79
N ASP A 17 1.71 -4.79 -12.62
CA ASP A 17 3.02 -5.45 -12.78
C ASP A 17 3.76 -5.53 -11.45
N GLN A 18 3.75 -4.46 -10.66
CA GLN A 18 4.34 -4.43 -9.33
C GLN A 18 3.68 -5.45 -8.39
N VAL A 19 2.34 -5.48 -8.32
CA VAL A 19 1.61 -6.42 -7.45
C VAL A 19 1.85 -7.86 -7.90
N ASP A 20 1.77 -8.13 -9.21
CA ASP A 20 1.94 -9.45 -9.77
C ASP A 20 3.37 -9.97 -9.52
N LEU A 21 4.40 -9.14 -9.72
CA LEU A 21 5.79 -9.48 -9.42
C LEU A 21 6.01 -9.74 -7.92
N TYR A 22 5.44 -8.88 -7.06
CA TYR A 22 5.55 -9.05 -5.61
C TYR A 22 4.90 -10.35 -5.16
N GLU A 23 3.66 -10.62 -5.59
CA GLU A 23 2.90 -11.77 -5.10
C GLU A 23 3.35 -13.10 -5.72
N SER A 24 3.64 -13.13 -7.03
CA SER A 24 4.08 -14.35 -7.71
C SER A 24 5.46 -14.84 -7.22
N SER A 25 6.30 -13.93 -6.74
CA SER A 25 7.59 -14.24 -6.12
C SER A 25 7.50 -14.56 -4.62
N GLY A 26 6.29 -14.52 -4.03
CA GLY A 26 6.12 -14.67 -2.59
C GLY A 26 6.75 -13.55 -1.78
N GLY A 27 6.88 -12.35 -2.35
CA GLY A 27 7.48 -11.17 -1.73
C GLY A 27 9.00 -11.16 -1.72
N THR A 28 9.63 -11.79 -2.71
CA THR A 28 11.10 -11.78 -2.88
C THR A 28 11.58 -10.90 -4.03
N GLN A 29 10.67 -10.51 -4.94
CA GLN A 29 10.92 -9.60 -6.06
C GLN A 29 9.90 -8.45 -6.03
N GLY A 30 10.20 -7.34 -6.70
CA GLY A 30 9.32 -6.16 -6.68
C GLY A 30 9.18 -5.53 -5.29
N THR A 31 10.11 -5.75 -4.38
CA THR A 31 10.01 -5.30 -2.97
C THR A 31 10.37 -3.84 -2.76
N THR A 32 10.69 -3.10 -3.84
CA THR A 32 11.00 -1.67 -3.82
C THR A 32 10.11 -0.90 -4.81
N LEU A 33 10.12 0.43 -4.74
CA LEU A 33 9.39 1.32 -5.66
C LEU A 33 9.93 1.34 -7.10
N SER A 34 10.94 0.54 -7.44
CA SER A 34 11.60 0.52 -8.75
C SER A 34 10.65 0.37 -9.95
N VAL A 35 9.54 -0.37 -9.81
CA VAL A 35 8.51 -0.53 -10.86
C VAL A 35 7.55 0.65 -10.93
N LEU A 36 7.36 1.38 -9.81
CA LEU A 36 6.41 2.50 -9.72
C LEU A 36 7.05 3.85 -10.07
N VAL A 37 8.37 3.99 -9.91
CA VAL A 37 9.11 5.22 -10.18
C VAL A 37 9.68 5.16 -11.59
N ALA A 38 9.07 5.93 -12.50
CA ALA A 38 9.39 5.90 -13.93
C ALA A 38 10.74 6.52 -14.30
N ARG A 39 11.22 7.51 -13.55
CA ARG A 39 12.49 8.20 -13.85
C ARG A 39 13.65 7.44 -13.22
N GLU A 40 14.62 7.05 -14.04
CA GLU A 40 15.81 6.32 -13.57
C GLU A 40 16.68 7.17 -12.64
N GLU A 41 16.69 8.49 -12.84
CA GLU A 41 17.42 9.49 -12.06
C GLU A 41 17.00 9.54 -10.58
N ASP A 42 15.80 9.08 -10.25
CA ASP A 42 15.24 9.07 -8.88
C ASP A 42 15.67 7.81 -8.10
N GLU A 43 16.95 7.44 -8.17
CA GLU A 43 17.49 6.19 -7.62
C GLU A 43 17.16 6.02 -6.12
N ARG A 44 17.21 7.11 -5.35
CA ARG A 44 16.84 7.10 -3.93
C ARG A 44 15.40 6.62 -3.72
N LEU A 45 14.47 7.09 -4.55
CA LEU A 45 13.06 6.69 -4.46
C LEU A 45 12.86 5.26 -4.92
N ARG A 46 13.54 4.83 -5.99
CA ARG A 46 13.46 3.46 -6.54
C ARG A 46 13.89 2.38 -5.55
N ASN A 47 14.79 2.71 -4.63
CA ASN A 47 15.28 1.80 -3.59
C ASN A 47 14.44 1.77 -2.32
N LEU A 48 13.40 2.62 -2.21
CA LEU A 48 12.53 2.60 -1.03
C LEU A 48 11.69 1.31 -1.01
N PRO A 49 11.58 0.66 0.15
CA PRO A 49 10.82 -0.58 0.30
C PRO A 49 9.32 -0.36 0.08
N VAL A 50 8.65 -1.37 -0.45
CA VAL A 50 7.20 -1.40 -0.69
C VAL A 50 6.55 -2.57 0.05
N VAL A 51 5.30 -2.36 0.44
CA VAL A 51 4.37 -3.40 0.94
C VAL A 51 3.10 -3.40 0.10
N ILE A 52 2.39 -4.53 0.05
CA ILE A 52 1.11 -4.63 -0.66
C ILE A 52 -0.03 -4.47 0.34
N LEU A 53 -0.80 -3.40 0.19
CA LEU A 53 -2.01 -3.15 0.96
C LEU A 53 -3.21 -3.73 0.21
N THR A 54 -3.97 -4.59 0.88
CA THR A 54 -5.21 -5.17 0.39
C THR A 54 -6.40 -4.56 1.12
N THR A 55 -7.37 -4.03 0.37
CA THR A 55 -8.59 -3.40 0.89
C THR A 55 -9.83 -3.96 0.21
N LEU A 56 -10.99 -3.85 0.86
CA LEU A 56 -12.28 -4.13 0.25
C LEU A 56 -12.81 -2.87 -0.44
N GLY A 57 -13.13 -2.95 -1.74
CA GLY A 57 -13.64 -1.83 -2.51
C GLY A 57 -14.96 -1.32 -1.96
N ALA A 58 -14.99 -0.09 -1.42
CA ALA A 58 -16.16 0.45 -0.72
C ALA A 58 -17.46 0.46 -1.56
N LYS A 59 -17.33 0.64 -2.88
CA LYS A 59 -18.46 0.62 -3.82
C LYS A 59 -18.68 -0.72 -4.50
N SER A 60 -17.60 -1.45 -4.81
CA SER A 60 -17.67 -2.65 -5.64
C SER A 60 -17.72 -3.96 -4.86
N GLY A 61 -17.38 -3.96 -3.56
CA GLY A 61 -17.24 -5.17 -2.75
C GLY A 61 -16.10 -6.11 -3.21
N LYS A 62 -15.22 -5.63 -4.10
CA LYS A 62 -14.12 -6.42 -4.68
C LYS A 62 -12.82 -6.14 -3.94
N ILE A 63 -11.95 -7.14 -3.87
CA ILE A 63 -10.62 -7.00 -3.31
C ILE A 63 -9.78 -6.10 -4.22
N ARG A 64 -9.09 -5.13 -3.62
CA ARG A 64 -8.16 -4.20 -4.28
C ARG A 64 -6.80 -4.31 -3.60
N LYS A 65 -5.75 -4.46 -4.41
CA LYS A 65 -4.37 -4.50 -3.95
C LYS A 65 -3.63 -3.26 -4.44
N THR A 66 -2.90 -2.60 -3.56
CA THR A 66 -2.17 -1.37 -3.87
C THR A 66 -0.79 -1.41 -3.22
N PRO A 67 0.29 -1.27 -4.00
CA PRO A 67 1.61 -1.11 -3.42
C PRO A 67 1.72 0.27 -2.77
N VAL A 68 2.22 0.30 -1.53
CA VAL A 68 2.47 1.53 -0.77
C VAL A 68 3.88 1.48 -0.16
N MET A 69 4.50 2.64 0.05
CA MET A 69 5.80 2.71 0.70
C MET A 69 5.75 2.05 2.09
N ARG A 70 6.76 1.24 2.42
CA ARG A 70 6.88 0.61 3.73
C ARG A 70 7.32 1.63 4.77
N VAL A 71 6.41 2.03 5.65
CA VAL A 71 6.70 2.79 6.87
C VAL A 71 6.28 1.94 8.05
N GLU A 72 7.24 1.40 8.79
CA GLU A 72 7.00 0.41 9.85
C GLU A 72 7.72 0.83 11.13
N HIS A 73 7.09 0.54 12.26
CA HIS A 73 7.68 0.69 13.59
C HIS A 73 6.98 -0.22 14.60
N ASP A 74 7.73 -1.06 15.28
CA ASP A 74 7.27 -2.00 16.31
C ASP A 74 6.06 -2.84 15.88
N GLY A 75 6.06 -3.31 14.61
CA GLY A 75 4.98 -4.13 14.05
C GLY A 75 3.73 -3.35 13.64
N SER A 76 3.74 -2.03 13.78
CA SER A 76 2.71 -1.13 13.24
C SER A 76 3.18 -0.49 11.94
N TYR A 77 2.24 -0.19 11.04
CA TYR A 77 2.54 0.38 9.73
C TYR A 77 1.75 1.66 9.49
N ALA A 78 2.36 2.59 8.76
CA ALA A 78 1.68 3.76 8.22
C ALA A 78 1.59 3.67 6.69
N ALA A 79 0.39 3.80 6.15
CA ALA A 79 0.15 3.97 4.72
C ALA A 79 -0.15 5.43 4.42
N ILE A 80 0.71 6.08 3.62
CA ILE A 80 0.51 7.48 3.24
C ILE A 80 -0.33 7.55 1.97
N ALA A 81 -1.50 8.16 2.08
CA ALA A 81 -2.44 8.41 0.99
C ALA A 81 -2.00 9.55 0.05
N SER A 82 -0.75 9.50 -0.41
CA SER A 82 -0.18 10.45 -1.35
C SER A 82 -0.18 9.88 -2.77
N MET A 83 -0.63 10.68 -3.74
CA MET A 83 -0.58 10.37 -5.16
C MET A 83 0.24 11.46 -5.87
N ALA A 84 1.54 11.52 -5.54
CA ALA A 84 2.50 12.48 -6.11
C ALA A 84 2.03 13.96 -6.07
N GLY A 85 1.33 14.35 -4.99
CA GLY A 85 0.83 15.72 -4.81
C GLY A 85 -0.52 16.03 -5.49
N ALA A 86 -1.21 15.02 -6.05
CA ALA A 86 -2.57 15.22 -6.53
C ALA A 86 -3.52 15.68 -5.40
N PRO A 87 -4.52 16.53 -5.71
CA PRO A 87 -5.42 17.08 -4.69
C PRO A 87 -6.41 16.05 -4.12
N ASN A 88 -6.55 14.90 -4.78
CA ASN A 88 -7.50 13.85 -4.41
C ASN A 88 -6.80 12.68 -3.73
N HIS A 89 -7.45 12.10 -2.73
CA HIS A 89 -7.00 10.86 -2.11
C HIS A 89 -7.09 9.68 -3.09
N PRO A 90 -6.15 8.72 -3.01
CA PRO A 90 -6.23 7.49 -3.78
C PRO A 90 -7.44 6.64 -3.34
N VAL A 91 -7.98 5.83 -4.25
CA VAL A 91 -9.19 5.02 -4.01
C VAL A 91 -9.08 4.12 -2.77
N TRP A 92 -7.90 3.56 -2.50
CA TRP A 92 -7.68 2.68 -1.34
C TRP A 92 -7.90 3.40 0.00
N TYR A 93 -7.69 4.72 0.06
CA TYR A 93 -7.96 5.50 1.28
C TYR A 93 -9.46 5.42 1.62
N HIS A 94 -10.32 5.68 0.63
CA HIS A 94 -11.77 5.60 0.83
C HIS A 94 -12.23 4.19 1.17
N ASN A 95 -11.56 3.16 0.65
CA ASN A 95 -11.83 1.77 1.01
C ASN A 95 -11.51 1.51 2.50
N ALA A 96 -10.31 1.89 2.96
CA ALA A 96 -9.89 1.67 4.35
C ALA A 96 -10.68 2.50 5.36
N VAL A 97 -11.16 3.69 4.97
CA VAL A 97 -12.08 4.49 5.80
C VAL A 97 -13.46 3.85 5.90
N ALA A 98 -13.97 3.25 4.83
CA ALA A 98 -15.28 2.60 4.82
C ALA A 98 -15.27 1.24 5.53
N ASP A 99 -14.19 0.47 5.39
CA ASP A 99 -13.96 -0.80 6.08
C ASP A 99 -12.52 -0.83 6.60
N PRO A 100 -12.29 -0.73 7.91
CA PRO A 100 -10.96 -0.66 8.48
C PRO A 100 -10.21 -1.99 8.41
N ARG A 101 -10.83 -3.09 7.97
CA ARG A 101 -10.13 -4.38 7.85
C ARG A 101 -9.27 -4.35 6.58
N VAL A 102 -7.96 -4.53 6.76
CA VAL A 102 -7.00 -4.61 5.67
C VAL A 102 -6.13 -5.86 5.83
N GLU A 103 -5.59 -6.36 4.74
CA GLU A 103 -4.45 -7.30 4.78
C GLU A 103 -3.22 -6.54 4.28
N LEU A 104 -2.10 -6.70 4.96
CA LEU A 104 -0.80 -6.16 4.56
C LEU A 104 0.15 -7.32 4.25
N GLN A 105 0.81 -7.26 3.10
CA GLN A 105 1.93 -8.13 2.77
C GLN A 105 3.26 -7.35 2.85
N ASP A 106 4.14 -7.79 3.76
CA ASP A 106 5.52 -7.31 3.91
C ASP A 106 6.49 -8.47 3.65
N GLY A 107 7.07 -8.48 2.46
CA GLY A 107 7.83 -9.58 1.91
C GLY A 107 7.02 -10.89 1.93
N PRO A 108 7.55 -11.96 2.54
CA PRO A 108 6.85 -13.25 2.62
C PRO A 108 5.73 -13.28 3.67
N VAL A 109 5.60 -12.24 4.51
CA VAL A 109 4.62 -12.21 5.60
C VAL A 109 3.34 -11.51 5.16
N ARG A 110 2.19 -12.16 5.39
CA ARG A 110 0.86 -11.58 5.24
C ARG A 110 0.17 -11.51 6.59
N GLN A 111 -0.49 -10.39 6.88
CA GLN A 111 -1.15 -10.15 8.16
C GLN A 111 -2.43 -9.33 8.00
N ASP A 112 -3.50 -9.77 8.66
CA ASP A 112 -4.72 -8.99 8.86
C ASP A 112 -4.44 -7.86 9.86
N MET A 113 -4.78 -6.62 9.50
CA MET A 113 -4.61 -5.46 10.37
C MET A 113 -5.85 -4.56 10.36
N PRO A 114 -6.18 -3.89 11.48
CA PRO A 114 -7.13 -2.78 11.47
C PRO A 114 -6.42 -1.48 11.04
N ALA A 115 -7.02 -0.75 10.11
CA ALA A 115 -6.62 0.57 9.70
C ALA A 115 -7.44 1.64 10.43
N ARG A 116 -6.80 2.76 10.77
CA ARG A 116 -7.48 3.98 11.17
C ARG A 116 -6.71 5.19 10.70
N GLU A 117 -7.42 6.28 10.46
CA GLU A 117 -6.79 7.56 10.21
C GLU A 117 -6.20 8.12 11.52
N VAL A 118 -4.99 8.68 11.43
CA VAL A 118 -4.30 9.32 12.55
C VAL A 118 -4.24 10.83 12.33
N THR A 119 -4.37 11.60 13.40
CA THR A 119 -4.35 13.08 13.37
C THR A 119 -3.46 13.61 14.51
N GLY A 120 -3.23 14.93 14.54
CA GLY A 120 -2.46 15.58 15.61
C GLY A 120 -1.04 15.03 15.78
N ASP A 121 -0.60 14.88 17.03
CA ASP A 121 0.76 14.46 17.39
C ASP A 121 1.11 13.06 16.88
N GLU A 122 0.13 12.15 16.86
CA GLU A 122 0.34 10.80 16.32
C GLU A 122 0.64 10.84 14.81
N LYS A 123 -0.10 11.68 14.07
CA LYS A 123 0.20 11.90 12.65
C LYS A 123 1.60 12.50 12.47
N ALA A 124 1.99 13.48 13.29
CA ALA A 124 3.31 14.09 13.22
C ALA A 124 4.43 13.06 13.46
N LEU A 125 4.25 12.17 14.44
CA LEU A 125 5.18 11.07 14.73
C LEU A 125 5.34 10.11 13.55
N TRP A 126 4.22 9.64 12.98
CA TRP A 126 4.26 8.74 11.82
C TRP A 126 4.77 9.43 10.55
N TRP A 127 4.46 10.72 10.38
CA TRP A 127 4.97 11.51 9.27
C TRP A 127 6.49 11.63 9.32
N ALA A 128 7.08 11.88 10.50
CA ALA A 128 8.52 11.96 10.68
C ALA A 128 9.26 10.65 10.36
N ARG A 129 8.58 9.50 10.41
CA ARG A 129 9.15 8.20 10.01
C ARG A 129 9.12 7.97 8.50
N ALA A 130 8.30 8.72 7.78
CA ALA A 130 8.02 8.50 6.37
C ALA A 130 8.77 9.44 5.43
N VAL A 131 9.38 10.52 5.95
CA VAL A 131 10.06 11.57 5.17
C VAL A 131 11.57 11.58 5.39
#